data_AF-A0A387AQP8-F1
#
_entry.id   AF-A0A387AQP8-F1
#
_cell.length_a   1.000
_cell.length_b   1.000
_cell.length_c   1.000
_cell.angle_alpha   90.00
_cell.angle_beta   90.00
_cell.angle_gamma   90.00
#
_symmetry.space_group_name_H-M   'P 1'
#
loop_
_entity.id
_entity.type
_entity.pdbx_description
1 polymer ?
#
loop_
_entity_poly.entity_id
_entity_poly.type
_entity_poly.pdbx_seq_one_letter_code
_entity_poly.pdbx_strand_id
1 'polypeptide(L)'
;MTVKVGRNYYQADFNTSYNSYRLQPIRLIPSEVTYHDRTELNIGNLNSEYLEILFKFLIGFVVLVVQINLSGKGNLAPSNAVDQIQNYVLGGIIGGMIYNQAITTLQFFIVLLIWSLIIFVSRILSRQFPIFRRLLAGEPQNIINNGIINVDTALKNGMSASDLSFKLRTKGISNFQDVKSAVLEQNGQLTVTTFGDESLSYPIITDGAINEDVLERMGHDHDWVENLAKDAHKEISQIFLGQYVDDHLVIIAYPSHATRPWYYELAQQVQNFGHNHHLTPEGIRNAKALQQMKELAQKRHMGKKSSSVDKDPDSTSTSEDKPRAPKRDNNNRGIRK
;
A
#
# COMPACT_ATOMS: atom_id res chain seq x y z
N MET A 1 63.14 -9.09 -29.19
CA MET A 1 64.06 -7.98 -29.56
C MET A 1 63.70 -7.48 -30.95
N THR A 2 63.69 -6.18 -31.23
CA THR A 2 63.42 -5.67 -32.59
C THR A 2 64.71 -5.62 -33.40
N VAL A 3 64.71 -6.21 -34.59
CA VAL A 3 65.87 -6.29 -35.48
C VAL A 3 65.48 -5.75 -36.85
N LYS A 4 66.34 -4.91 -37.44
CA LYS A 4 66.18 -4.41 -38.81
C LYS A 4 66.90 -5.33 -39.77
N VAL A 5 66.17 -5.91 -40.73
CA VAL A 5 66.73 -6.74 -41.80
C VAL A 5 66.36 -6.10 -43.13
N GLY A 6 67.36 -5.54 -43.81
CA GLY A 6 67.14 -4.73 -45.01
C GLY A 6 66.31 -3.47 -44.71
N ARG A 7 65.16 -3.34 -45.38
CA ARG A 7 64.22 -2.22 -45.20
C ARG A 7 63.07 -2.51 -44.24
N ASN A 8 62.99 -3.73 -43.71
CA ASN A 8 61.89 -4.18 -42.88
C ASN A 8 62.33 -4.37 -41.42
N TYR A 9 61.40 -4.19 -40.50
CA TYR A 9 61.60 -4.42 -39.08
C TYR A 9 60.93 -5.74 -38.68
N TYR A 10 61.62 -6.52 -37.85
CA TYR A 10 61.16 -7.82 -37.39
C TYR A 10 61.27 -7.93 -35.87
N GLN A 11 60.32 -8.63 -35.25
CA GLN A 11 60.44 -9.08 -33.88
C GLN A 11 61.19 -10.41 -33.88
N ALA A 12 62.35 -10.44 -33.24
CA ALA A 12 63.11 -11.64 -32.99
C ALA A 12 62.70 -12.22 -31.62
N ASP A 13 62.11 -13.40 -31.66
CA ASP A 13 61.82 -14.23 -30.49
C ASP A 13 62.81 -15.39 -30.46
N PHE A 14 63.57 -15.45 -29.36
CA PHE A 14 64.58 -16.49 -29.14
C PHE A 14 63.97 -17.62 -28.32
N ASN A 15 64.41 -18.85 -28.55
CA ASN A 15 64.10 -19.93 -27.63
C ASN A 15 64.89 -19.77 -26.31
N THR A 16 64.49 -20.50 -25.28
CA THR A 16 65.04 -20.40 -23.92
C THR A 16 66.54 -20.72 -23.85
N SER A 17 67.07 -21.47 -24.83
CA SER A 17 68.49 -21.81 -24.97
C SER A 17 69.29 -20.85 -25.86
N TYR A 18 68.65 -19.81 -26.40
CA TYR A 18 69.22 -18.80 -27.31
C TYR A 18 69.93 -19.35 -28.56
N ASN A 19 69.67 -20.60 -28.94
CA ASN A 19 70.33 -21.26 -30.07
C ASN A 19 69.49 -21.23 -31.36
N SER A 20 68.24 -20.76 -31.28
CA SER A 20 67.39 -20.53 -32.45
C SER A 20 66.50 -19.31 -32.24
N TYR A 21 66.14 -18.66 -33.35
CA TYR A 21 65.28 -17.49 -33.35
C TYR A 21 64.20 -17.60 -34.43
N ARG A 22 63.05 -16.97 -34.19
CA ARG A 22 62.00 -16.75 -35.18
C ARG A 22 61.85 -15.25 -35.41
N LEU A 23 61.76 -14.85 -36.68
CA LEU A 23 61.51 -13.47 -37.07
C LEU A 23 60.05 -13.33 -37.50
N GLN A 24 59.31 -12.46 -36.82
CA GLN A 24 57.97 -12.06 -37.23
C GLN A 24 58.01 -10.64 -37.80
N PRO A 25 57.47 -10.39 -39.01
CA PRO A 25 57.47 -9.05 -39.58
C PRO A 25 56.60 -8.11 -38.75
N ILE A 26 57.15 -6.98 -38.31
CA ILE A 26 56.41 -5.93 -37.62
C ILE A 26 56.03 -4.86 -38.64
N ARG A 27 54.74 -4.53 -38.70
CA ARG A 27 54.31 -3.30 -39.40
C ARG A 27 54.61 -2.11 -38.48
N LEU A 28 55.28 -1.09 -39.01
CA LEU A 28 55.44 0.19 -38.32
C LEU A 28 54.06 0.69 -37.90
N ILE A 29 53.94 1.20 -36.68
CA ILE A 29 52.71 1.82 -36.18
C ILE A 29 52.29 2.89 -37.20
N PRO A 30 51.04 2.90 -37.71
CA PRO A 30 50.57 3.95 -38.60
C PRO A 30 50.81 5.32 -37.95
N SER A 31 51.46 6.23 -38.68
CA SER A 31 51.74 7.60 -38.23
C SER A 31 50.51 8.51 -38.23
N GLU A 32 49.34 8.01 -38.65
CA GLU A 32 48.05 8.68 -38.42
C GLU A 32 47.59 8.42 -36.98
N VAL A 33 48.08 9.25 -36.07
CA VAL A 33 47.43 9.46 -34.78
C VAL A 33 46.29 10.44 -35.02
N THR A 34 45.05 9.95 -35.01
CA THR A 34 43.86 10.80 -35.05
C THR A 34 43.77 11.57 -33.74
N TYR A 35 44.19 12.83 -33.72
CA TYR A 35 43.95 13.72 -32.60
C TYR A 35 42.47 14.12 -32.62
N HIS A 36 41.69 13.61 -31.67
CA HIS A 36 40.35 14.11 -31.41
C HIS A 36 40.45 15.44 -30.66
N ASP A 37 40.81 16.52 -31.37
CA ASP A 37 40.87 17.90 -30.85
C ASP A 37 39.56 18.65 -31.13
N ARG A 38 38.45 18.10 -30.64
CA ARG A 38 37.21 18.86 -30.46
C ARG A 38 36.73 18.62 -29.04
N THR A 39 36.63 19.69 -28.26
CA THR A 39 35.77 19.77 -27.09
C THR A 39 34.31 19.79 -27.54
N GLU A 40 33.88 18.70 -28.17
CA GLU A 40 32.51 18.25 -27.94
C GLU A 40 32.44 17.87 -26.46
N LEU A 41 31.32 18.18 -25.81
CA LEU A 41 31.05 17.80 -24.43
C LEU A 41 30.86 16.27 -24.37
N ASN A 42 31.95 15.55 -24.61
CA ASN A 42 32.04 14.10 -24.58
C ASN A 42 32.37 13.73 -23.14
N ILE A 43 31.34 13.81 -22.29
CA ILE A 43 31.33 13.05 -21.04
C ILE A 43 31.51 11.61 -21.52
N GLY A 44 32.70 11.03 -21.38
CA GLY A 44 33.16 9.88 -22.17
C GLY A 44 32.34 8.60 -21.95
N ASN A 45 33.02 7.46 -21.85
CA ASN A 45 32.40 6.16 -21.58
C ASN A 45 31.70 6.04 -20.19
N LEU A 46 31.33 7.17 -19.58
CA LEU A 46 30.51 7.36 -18.39
C LEU A 46 29.00 7.21 -18.65
N ASN A 47 28.58 6.92 -19.89
CA ASN A 47 27.18 7.13 -20.27
C ASN A 47 26.32 5.88 -20.19
N SER A 48 26.71 4.72 -20.72
CA SER A 48 25.78 3.57 -20.80
C SER A 48 25.55 2.86 -19.47
N GLU A 49 26.62 2.55 -18.72
CA GLU A 49 26.52 1.77 -17.48
C GLU A 49 25.81 2.56 -16.37
N TYR A 50 26.18 3.83 -16.18
CA TYR A 50 25.53 4.69 -15.19
C TYR A 50 24.10 5.05 -15.60
N LEU A 51 23.79 5.22 -16.90
CA LEU A 51 22.41 5.33 -17.36
C LEU A 51 21.62 4.04 -17.11
N GLU A 52 22.22 2.88 -17.33
CA GLU A 52 21.56 1.60 -17.09
C GLU A 52 21.22 1.42 -15.61
N ILE A 53 22.16 1.75 -14.72
CA ILE A 53 21.95 1.78 -13.27
C ILE A 53 20.83 2.77 -12.92
N LEU A 54 20.85 3.98 -13.49
CA LEU A 54 19.80 4.99 -13.27
C LEU A 54 18.42 4.49 -13.70
N PHE A 55 18.32 3.86 -14.88
CA PHE A 55 17.06 3.31 -15.38
C PHE A 55 16.57 2.14 -14.52
N LYS A 56 17.45 1.19 -14.15
CA LYS A 56 17.08 0.11 -13.21
C LYS A 56 16.63 0.67 -11.87
N PHE A 57 17.29 1.70 -11.36
CA PHE A 57 16.89 2.36 -10.11
C PHE A 57 15.51 3.02 -10.23
N LEU A 58 15.26 3.78 -11.30
CA LEU A 58 13.94 4.40 -11.56
C LEU A 58 12.83 3.36 -11.71
N ILE A 59 13.08 2.29 -12.47
CA ILE A 59 12.12 1.19 -12.64
C ILE A 59 11.85 0.51 -11.30
N GLY A 60 12.90 0.17 -10.55
CA GLY A 60 12.78 -0.45 -9.23
C GLY A 60 11.99 0.43 -8.26
N PHE A 61 12.26 1.74 -8.25
CA PHE A 61 11.52 2.70 -7.43
C PHE A 61 10.04 2.78 -7.81
N VAL A 62 9.72 2.90 -9.11
CA VAL A 62 8.33 2.93 -9.58
C VAL A 62 7.60 1.64 -9.21
N VAL A 63 8.23 0.48 -9.41
CA VAL A 63 7.64 -0.81 -9.02
C VAL A 63 7.42 -0.89 -7.51
N LEU A 64 8.37 -0.44 -6.69
CA LEU A 64 8.20 -0.35 -5.24
C LEU A 64 6.97 0.50 -4.86
N VAL A 65 6.86 1.70 -5.42
CA VAL A 65 5.72 2.59 -5.17
C VAL A 65 4.41 1.94 -5.61
N VAL A 66 4.38 1.32 -6.79
CA VAL A 66 3.20 0.63 -7.31
C VAL A 66 2.81 -0.54 -6.39
N GLN A 67 3.78 -1.35 -5.95
CA GLN A 67 3.53 -2.47 -5.03
C GLN A 67 3.02 -2.01 -3.66
N ILE A 68 3.55 -0.92 -3.11
CA ILE A 68 3.04 -0.34 -1.85
C ILE A 68 1.60 0.14 -2.05
N ASN A 69 1.30 0.86 -3.13
CA ASN A 69 -0.06 1.35 -3.38
C ASN A 69 -1.06 0.22 -3.64
N LEU A 70 -0.69 -0.80 -4.40
CA LEU A 70 -1.52 -2.00 -4.63
C LEU A 70 -1.71 -2.84 -3.37
N SER A 71 -0.74 -2.83 -2.46
CA SER A 71 -0.82 -3.58 -1.20
C SER A 71 -1.54 -2.84 -0.09
N GLY A 72 -1.83 -1.56 -0.30
CA GLY A 72 -2.38 -0.70 0.74
C GLY A 72 -1.31 -0.30 1.76
N LYS A 73 -1.68 0.66 2.62
CA LYS A 73 -0.75 1.26 3.60
C LYS A 73 -0.23 0.27 4.66
N GLY A 74 -0.80 -0.94 4.72
CA GLY A 74 -0.33 -2.02 5.60
C GLY A 74 1.14 -2.38 5.41
N ASN A 75 1.69 -2.26 4.19
CA ASN A 75 3.12 -2.53 3.97
C ASN A 75 4.08 -1.52 4.62
N LEU A 76 3.62 -0.32 4.96
CA LEU A 76 4.44 0.70 5.65
C LEU A 76 4.49 0.46 7.16
N ALA A 77 3.45 -0.18 7.71
CA ALA A 77 3.35 -0.58 9.10
C ALA A 77 2.87 -2.05 9.14
N PRO A 78 3.78 -3.00 8.83
CA PRO A 78 3.41 -4.38 8.57
C PRO A 78 2.72 -5.01 9.77
N SER A 79 1.46 -5.38 9.58
CA SER A 79 0.63 -6.05 10.59
C SER A 79 0.87 -7.56 10.63
N ASN A 80 1.49 -8.13 9.60
CA ASN A 80 1.85 -9.55 9.53
C ASN A 80 3.34 -9.71 9.15
N ALA A 81 3.89 -10.91 9.39
CA ALA A 81 5.28 -11.23 9.05
C ALA A 81 5.53 -11.35 7.54
N VAL A 82 4.54 -11.75 6.76
CA VAL A 82 4.64 -11.96 5.30
C VAL A 82 4.92 -10.66 4.58
N ASP A 83 4.24 -9.58 4.97
CA ASP A 83 4.38 -8.23 4.42
C ASP A 83 5.81 -7.73 4.66
N GLN A 84 6.40 -8.05 5.82
CA GLN A 84 7.81 -7.74 6.11
C GLN A 84 8.75 -8.52 5.19
N ILE A 85 8.55 -9.84 5.09
CA ILE A 85 9.37 -10.70 4.23
C ILE A 85 9.28 -10.24 2.78
N GLN A 86 8.08 -9.88 2.30
CA GLN A 86 7.88 -9.35 0.96
C GLN A 86 8.75 -8.11 0.72
N ASN A 87 8.75 -7.16 1.66
CA ASN A 87 9.54 -5.94 1.55
C ASN A 87 11.05 -6.23 1.56
N TYR A 88 11.51 -7.14 2.41
CA TYR A 88 12.93 -7.53 2.47
C TYR A 88 13.41 -8.23 1.21
N VAL A 89 12.62 -9.17 0.68
CA VAL A 89 12.95 -9.88 -0.56
C VAL A 89 12.93 -8.92 -1.75
N LEU A 90 11.93 -8.06 -1.86
CA LEU A 90 11.88 -7.04 -2.92
C LEU A 90 13.07 -6.10 -2.86
N GLY A 91 13.41 -5.59 -1.67
CA GLY A 91 14.59 -4.75 -1.45
C GLY A 91 15.88 -5.46 -1.83
N GLY A 92 16.00 -6.75 -1.49
CA GLY A 92 17.15 -7.60 -1.86
C GLY A 92 17.27 -7.83 -3.36
N ILE A 93 16.15 -8.09 -4.05
CA ILE A 93 16.11 -8.23 -5.52
C ILE A 93 16.56 -6.93 -6.18
N ILE A 94 15.96 -5.80 -5.79
CA ILE A 94 16.27 -4.50 -6.37
C ILE A 94 17.73 -4.13 -6.11
N GLY A 95 18.16 -4.19 -4.85
CA GLY A 95 19.54 -3.86 -4.46
C GLY A 95 20.57 -4.76 -5.14
N GLY A 96 20.34 -6.07 -5.20
CA GLY A 96 21.27 -7.02 -5.81
C GLY A 96 21.38 -6.91 -7.33
N MET A 97 20.27 -6.59 -8.01
CA MET A 97 20.24 -6.55 -9.47
C MET A 97 20.67 -5.21 -10.08
N ILE A 98 20.48 -4.08 -9.38
CA ILE A 98 20.85 -2.76 -9.90
C ILE A 98 22.36 -2.67 -10.16
N TYR A 99 23.19 -3.23 -9.27
CA TYR A 99 24.65 -3.17 -9.40
C TYR A 99 25.24 -4.28 -10.27
N ASN A 100 24.42 -5.22 -10.74
CA ASN A 100 24.90 -6.35 -11.53
C ASN A 100 24.87 -6.04 -13.03
N GLN A 101 26.06 -5.84 -13.61
CA GLN A 101 26.24 -5.56 -15.04
C GLN A 101 25.86 -6.75 -15.95
N ALA A 102 25.86 -7.99 -15.44
CA ALA A 102 25.46 -9.17 -16.22
C ALA A 102 23.94 -9.27 -16.42
N ILE A 103 23.15 -8.55 -15.61
CA ILE A 103 21.70 -8.57 -15.68
C ILE A 103 21.25 -7.40 -16.54
N THR A 104 20.57 -7.66 -17.65
CA THR A 104 20.06 -6.58 -18.50
C THR A 104 18.86 -5.88 -17.86
N THR A 105 18.58 -4.63 -18.24
CA THR A 105 17.37 -3.90 -17.78
C THR A 105 16.07 -4.66 -18.05
N LEU A 106 15.98 -5.39 -19.16
CA LEU A 106 14.81 -6.21 -19.48
C LEU A 106 14.68 -7.41 -18.51
N GLN A 107 15.78 -8.10 -18.21
CA GLN A 107 15.78 -9.19 -17.22
C GLN A 107 15.38 -8.68 -15.85
N PHE A 108 15.92 -7.52 -15.43
CA PHE A 108 15.53 -6.86 -14.19
C PHE A 108 14.02 -6.58 -14.13
N PHE A 109 13.45 -6.01 -15.19
CA PHE A 109 12.02 -5.75 -15.27
C PHE A 109 11.17 -7.02 -15.24
N ILE A 110 11.59 -8.08 -15.95
CA ILE A 110 10.91 -9.38 -15.94
C ILE A 110 10.90 -9.98 -14.53
N VAL A 111 12.03 -9.91 -13.82
CA VAL A 111 12.12 -10.42 -12.43
C VAL A 111 11.18 -9.66 -11.51
N LEU A 112 11.11 -8.33 -11.63
CA LEU A 112 10.16 -7.51 -10.88
C LEU A 112 8.70 -7.85 -11.22
N LEU A 113 8.38 -8.14 -12.48
CA LEU A 113 7.05 -8.59 -12.89
C LEU A 113 6.70 -9.97 -12.30
N ILE A 114 7.62 -10.93 -12.38
CA ILE A 114 7.44 -12.27 -11.79
C ILE A 114 7.20 -12.14 -10.29
N TRP A 115 8.03 -11.36 -9.60
CA TRP A 115 7.86 -11.10 -8.18
C TRP A 115 6.50 -10.46 -7.88
N SER A 116 6.10 -9.44 -8.64
CA SER A 116 4.78 -8.81 -8.49
C SER A 116 3.63 -9.78 -8.71
N LEU A 117 3.76 -10.71 -9.67
CA LEU A 117 2.78 -11.75 -9.92
C LEU A 117 2.69 -12.74 -8.76
N ILE A 118 3.84 -13.15 -8.20
CA ILE A 118 3.90 -14.03 -7.02
C ILE A 118 3.16 -13.39 -5.84
N ILE A 119 3.40 -12.12 -5.57
CA ILE A 119 2.71 -11.39 -4.49
C ILE A 119 1.20 -11.30 -4.75
N PHE A 120 0.81 -10.97 -5.98
CA PHE A 120 -0.60 -10.88 -6.36
C PHE A 120 -1.32 -12.24 -6.20
N VAL A 121 -0.71 -13.32 -6.67
CA VAL A 121 -1.23 -14.68 -6.53
C VAL A 121 -1.26 -15.11 -5.07
N SER A 122 -0.19 -14.85 -4.31
CA SER A 122 -0.16 -15.15 -2.87
C SER A 122 -1.34 -14.52 -2.15
N ARG A 123 -1.65 -13.25 -2.46
CA ARG A 123 -2.80 -12.55 -1.89
C ARG A 123 -4.14 -13.18 -2.28
N ILE A 124 -4.34 -13.53 -3.56
CA ILE A 124 -5.62 -14.15 -3.96
C ILE A 124 -5.79 -15.51 -3.28
N LEU A 125 -4.70 -16.26 -3.14
CA LEU A 125 -4.70 -17.57 -2.51
C LEU A 125 -4.97 -17.47 -1.00
N SER A 126 -4.33 -16.53 -0.30
CA SER A 126 -4.61 -16.27 1.11
C SER A 126 -6.04 -15.77 1.35
N ARG A 127 -6.64 -15.05 0.40
CA ARG A 127 -8.04 -14.60 0.51
C ARG A 127 -9.03 -15.74 0.27
N GLN A 128 -8.76 -16.61 -0.70
CA GLN A 128 -9.67 -17.69 -1.08
C GLN A 128 -9.54 -18.92 -0.19
N PHE A 129 -8.34 -19.20 0.31
CA PHE A 129 -8.03 -20.43 1.04
C PHE A 129 -7.52 -20.12 2.46
N PRO A 130 -8.33 -20.37 3.50
CA PRO A 130 -7.94 -20.16 4.89
C PRO A 130 -6.66 -20.90 5.28
N ILE A 131 -6.40 -22.08 4.72
CA ILE A 131 -5.17 -22.84 4.96
C ILE A 131 -3.93 -22.09 4.48
N PHE A 132 -3.99 -21.45 3.31
CA PHE A 132 -2.90 -20.62 2.80
C PHE A 132 -2.69 -19.37 3.64
N ARG A 133 -3.78 -18.76 4.13
CA ARG A 133 -3.72 -17.64 5.08
C ARG A 133 -3.03 -18.07 6.38
N ARG A 134 -3.41 -19.22 6.94
CA ARG A 134 -2.81 -19.80 8.16
C ARG A 134 -1.32 -20.08 7.97
N LEU A 135 -0.95 -20.68 6.84
CA LEU A 135 0.43 -21.04 6.55
C LEU A 135 1.34 -19.83 6.36
N LEU A 136 0.86 -18.81 5.63
CA LEU A 136 1.65 -17.64 5.29
C LEU A 136 1.61 -16.61 6.43
N ALA A 137 0.42 -16.15 6.82
CA ALA A 137 0.25 -15.07 7.77
C ALA A 137 0.20 -15.54 9.23
N GLY A 138 -0.05 -16.82 9.49
CA GLY A 138 -0.34 -17.32 10.84
C GLY A 138 -1.77 -16.99 11.29
N GLU A 139 -2.10 -17.32 12.53
CA GLU A 139 -3.35 -16.88 13.18
C GLU A 139 -3.03 -16.23 14.51
N PRO A 140 -3.80 -15.20 14.91
CA PRO A 140 -3.70 -14.68 16.26
C PRO A 140 -3.97 -15.80 17.27
N GLN A 141 -3.17 -15.88 18.33
CA GLN A 141 -3.28 -16.94 19.34
C GLN A 141 -3.57 -16.33 20.71
N ASN A 142 -4.60 -16.82 21.38
CA ASN A 142 -4.93 -16.38 22.72
C ASN A 142 -3.93 -17.00 23.73
N ILE A 143 -3.15 -16.16 24.40
CA ILE A 143 -2.13 -16.55 25.38
C ILE A 143 -2.65 -16.44 26.81
N ILE A 144 -3.47 -15.43 27.11
CA ILE A 144 -4.07 -15.24 28.43
C ILE A 144 -5.57 -15.03 28.26
N ASN A 145 -6.37 -15.82 28.97
CA ASN A 145 -7.82 -15.64 29.02
C ASN A 145 -8.26 -15.56 30.49
N ASN A 146 -8.89 -14.45 30.87
CA ASN A 146 -9.36 -14.14 32.22
C ASN A 146 -8.31 -14.40 33.32
N GLY A 147 -7.09 -13.89 33.13
CA GLY A 147 -5.97 -14.08 34.05
C GLY A 147 -5.31 -15.48 34.02
N ILE A 148 -5.85 -16.41 33.22
CA ILE A 148 -5.32 -17.77 33.07
C ILE A 148 -4.42 -17.83 31.83
N ILE A 149 -3.15 -18.20 32.04
CA ILE A 149 -2.16 -18.31 30.96
C ILE A 149 -2.24 -19.70 30.32
N ASN A 150 -2.42 -19.74 28.99
CA ASN A 150 -2.29 -20.96 28.20
C ASN A 150 -0.82 -21.22 27.87
N VAL A 151 -0.16 -21.99 28.74
CA VAL A 151 1.28 -22.29 28.64
C VAL A 151 1.60 -23.09 27.38
N ASP A 152 0.75 -24.05 27.00
CA ASP A 152 0.97 -24.86 25.80
C ASP A 152 0.98 -24.00 24.53
N THR A 153 0.04 -23.07 24.40
CA THR A 153 -0.01 -22.13 23.28
C THR A 153 1.18 -21.17 23.30
N ALA A 154 1.58 -20.66 24.47
CA ALA A 154 2.75 -19.81 24.60
C ALA A 154 4.03 -20.53 24.13
N LEU A 155 4.26 -21.76 24.60
CA LEU A 155 5.44 -22.56 24.25
C LEU A 155 5.45 -22.96 22.77
N LYS A 156 4.30 -23.34 22.20
CA LYS A 156 4.16 -23.63 20.76
C LYS A 156 4.55 -22.45 19.87
N ASN A 157 4.33 -21.22 20.36
CA ASN A 157 4.70 -19.99 19.68
C ASN A 157 6.10 -19.47 20.08
N GLY A 158 6.91 -20.29 20.76
CA GLY A 158 8.27 -19.93 21.18
C GLY A 158 8.33 -18.83 22.24
N MET A 159 7.22 -18.56 22.94
CA MET A 159 7.14 -17.52 23.96
C MET A 159 7.53 -18.09 25.32
N SER A 160 8.64 -17.58 25.89
CA SER A 160 9.01 -17.89 27.27
C SER A 160 8.21 -17.06 28.28
N ALA A 161 8.21 -17.49 29.55
CA ALA A 161 7.60 -16.70 30.63
C ALA A 161 8.25 -15.30 30.77
N SER A 162 9.56 -15.20 30.54
CA SER A 162 10.28 -13.92 30.50
C SER A 162 9.81 -13.02 29.36
N ASP A 163 9.55 -13.60 28.17
CA ASP A 163 9.05 -12.83 27.01
C ASP A 163 7.63 -12.33 27.27
N LEU A 164 6.75 -13.19 27.80
CA LEU A 164 5.38 -12.82 28.14
C LEU A 164 5.37 -11.69 29.19
N SER A 165 6.14 -11.85 30.27
CA SER A 165 6.28 -10.81 31.30
C SER A 165 6.84 -9.51 30.73
N PHE A 166 7.85 -9.57 29.86
CA PHE A 166 8.39 -8.39 29.19
C PHE A 166 7.34 -7.70 28.31
N LYS A 167 6.59 -8.46 27.49
CA LYS A 167 5.54 -7.94 26.62
C LYS A 167 4.38 -7.31 27.41
N LEU A 168 4.00 -7.87 28.55
CA LEU A 168 3.01 -7.26 29.44
C LEU A 168 3.52 -5.94 30.03
N ARG A 169 4.79 -5.90 30.50
CA ARG A 169 5.39 -4.69 31.06
C ARG A 169 5.55 -3.57 30.04
N THR A 170 5.88 -3.87 28.79
CA THR A 170 5.95 -2.84 27.74
C THR A 170 4.59 -2.23 27.41
N LYS A 171 3.49 -2.90 27.80
CA LYS A 171 2.12 -2.39 27.76
C LYS A 171 1.67 -1.74 29.08
N GLY A 172 2.57 -1.59 30.06
CA GLY A 172 2.27 -0.99 31.36
C GLY A 172 1.59 -1.93 32.36
N ILE A 173 1.48 -3.22 32.04
CA ILE A 173 0.78 -4.20 32.88
C ILE A 173 1.80 -4.91 33.77
N SER A 174 1.63 -4.75 35.09
CA SER A 174 2.55 -5.30 36.10
C SER A 174 2.12 -6.66 36.61
N ASN A 175 0.82 -6.94 36.64
CA ASN A 175 0.24 -8.19 37.12
C ASN A 175 -0.56 -8.86 35.99
N PHE A 176 -0.23 -10.11 35.68
CA PHE A 176 -0.93 -10.87 34.65
C PHE A 176 -2.37 -11.23 35.03
N GLN A 177 -2.70 -11.22 36.33
CA GLN A 177 -4.07 -11.48 36.79
C GLN A 177 -5.04 -10.36 36.43
N ASP A 178 -4.53 -9.14 36.20
CA ASP A 178 -5.35 -7.99 35.77
C ASP A 178 -5.70 -8.08 34.27
N VAL A 179 -5.13 -9.06 33.56
CA VAL A 179 -5.33 -9.27 32.12
C VAL A 179 -6.58 -10.12 31.88
N LYS A 180 -7.58 -9.50 31.25
CA LYS A 180 -8.77 -10.19 30.75
C LYS A 180 -8.47 -11.00 29.50
N SER A 181 -7.69 -10.46 28.56
CA SER A 181 -7.27 -11.20 27.37
C SER A 181 -5.90 -10.72 26.89
N ALA A 182 -5.02 -11.64 26.52
CA ALA A 182 -3.80 -11.32 25.78
C ALA A 182 -3.70 -12.18 24.53
N VAL A 183 -3.70 -11.55 23.37
CA VAL A 183 -3.64 -12.19 22.06
C VAL A 183 -2.27 -11.91 21.44
N LEU A 184 -1.56 -12.97 21.07
CA LEU A 184 -0.35 -12.90 20.27
C LEU A 184 -0.74 -12.72 18.81
N GLU A 185 -0.39 -11.57 18.26
CA GLU A 185 -0.62 -11.23 16.86
C GLU A 185 0.41 -11.88 15.93
N GLN A 186 0.08 -11.94 14.64
CA GLN A 186 0.91 -12.54 13.58
C GLN A 186 2.29 -11.88 13.42
N ASN A 187 2.40 -10.59 13.73
CA ASN A 187 3.68 -9.87 13.75
C ASN A 187 4.48 -10.07 15.05
N GLY A 188 4.03 -10.97 15.94
CA GLY A 188 4.65 -11.26 17.22
C GLY A 188 4.36 -10.24 18.32
N GLN A 189 3.52 -9.22 18.05
CA GLN A 189 3.09 -8.27 19.08
C GLN A 189 2.04 -8.90 19.99
N LEU A 190 1.97 -8.41 21.22
CA LEU A 190 0.94 -8.83 22.18
C LEU A 190 -0.11 -7.71 22.28
N THR A 191 -1.33 -8.02 21.89
CA THR A 191 -2.51 -7.18 22.17
C THR A 191 -3.07 -7.60 23.52
N VAL A 192 -3.28 -6.65 24.43
CA VAL A 192 -3.70 -6.96 25.80
C VAL A 192 -4.91 -6.12 26.18
N THR A 193 -5.86 -6.76 26.85
CA THR A 193 -7.07 -6.19 27.41
C THR A 193 -7.10 -6.50 28.90
N THR A 194 -7.33 -5.49 29.73
CA THR A 194 -7.42 -5.65 31.19
C THR A 194 -8.88 -5.69 31.67
N PHE A 195 -9.11 -6.13 32.90
CA PHE A 195 -10.46 -6.12 33.49
C PHE A 195 -11.01 -4.71 33.78
N GLY A 196 -10.14 -3.71 33.88
CA GLY A 196 -10.50 -2.30 34.08
C GLY A 196 -10.80 -1.53 32.80
N ASP A 197 -10.48 -2.10 31.62
CA ASP A 197 -10.93 -1.56 30.34
C ASP A 197 -12.43 -1.87 30.22
N GLU A 198 -13.28 -0.83 30.26
CA GLU A 198 -14.71 -0.95 29.99
C GLU A 198 -14.92 -1.86 28.77
N SER A 199 -15.81 -2.85 28.93
CA SER A 199 -16.01 -3.99 28.04
C SER A 199 -15.70 -3.65 26.58
N LEU A 200 -14.50 -4.02 26.13
CA LEU A 200 -14.14 -3.99 24.72
C LEU A 200 -15.23 -4.74 23.98
N SER A 201 -16.10 -3.98 23.32
CA SER A 201 -17.14 -4.55 22.49
C SER A 201 -16.41 -5.15 21.30
N TYR A 202 -16.30 -6.46 21.26
CA TYR A 202 -15.65 -7.10 20.13
C TYR A 202 -16.56 -6.93 18.91
N PRO A 203 -16.02 -6.58 17.73
CA PRO A 203 -16.83 -6.58 16.53
C PRO A 203 -17.28 -8.01 16.24
N ILE A 204 -18.58 -8.22 16.28
CA ILE A 204 -19.22 -9.51 15.96
C ILE A 204 -19.35 -9.73 14.46
N ILE A 205 -19.31 -8.65 13.67
CA ILE A 205 -19.30 -8.70 12.20
C ILE A 205 -18.15 -7.84 11.68
N THR A 206 -17.32 -8.39 10.81
CA THR A 206 -16.21 -7.70 10.14
C THR A 206 -16.19 -8.06 8.67
N ASP A 207 -16.10 -7.05 7.79
CA ASP A 207 -16.00 -7.20 6.34
C ASP A 207 -17.09 -8.09 5.71
N GLY A 208 -18.29 -8.09 6.29
CA GLY A 208 -19.42 -8.89 5.83
C GLY A 208 -19.38 -10.37 6.25
N ALA A 209 -18.51 -10.72 7.19
CA ALA A 209 -18.43 -12.05 7.80
C ALA A 209 -18.61 -11.98 9.32
N ILE A 210 -19.25 -13.00 9.88
CA ILE A 210 -19.39 -13.16 11.32
C ILE A 210 -18.07 -13.64 11.93
N ASN A 211 -17.72 -13.09 13.10
CA ASN A 211 -16.58 -13.53 13.88
C ASN A 211 -16.99 -14.63 14.87
N GLU A 212 -16.87 -15.88 14.44
CA GLU A 212 -17.27 -17.07 15.22
C GLU A 212 -16.54 -17.16 16.56
N ASP A 213 -15.24 -16.80 16.60
CA ASP A 213 -14.44 -16.83 17.83
C ASP A 213 -14.99 -15.86 18.89
N VAL A 214 -15.55 -14.73 18.45
CA VAL A 214 -16.17 -13.75 19.34
C VAL A 214 -17.54 -14.25 19.81
N LEU A 215 -18.31 -14.88 18.93
CA LEU A 215 -19.62 -15.43 19.29
C LEU A 215 -19.53 -16.56 20.30
N GLU A 216 -18.60 -17.49 20.10
CA GLU A 216 -18.33 -18.58 21.04
C GLU A 216 -17.96 -18.02 22.43
N ARG A 217 -17.14 -16.96 22.47
CA ARG A 217 -16.77 -16.28 23.72
C ARG A 217 -17.92 -15.55 24.39
N MET A 218 -18.88 -15.06 23.60
CA MET A 218 -20.09 -14.41 24.10
C MET A 218 -21.20 -15.41 24.47
N GLY A 219 -21.04 -16.69 24.11
CA GLY A 219 -22.06 -17.73 24.35
C GLY A 219 -23.29 -17.58 23.44
N HIS A 220 -23.13 -16.96 22.28
CA HIS A 220 -24.20 -16.79 21.28
C HIS A 220 -23.92 -17.60 20.03
N ASP A 221 -24.98 -17.89 19.28
CA ASP A 221 -24.90 -18.64 18.02
C ASP A 221 -24.98 -17.69 16.81
N HIS A 222 -24.79 -18.27 15.62
CA HIS A 222 -24.86 -17.54 14.35
C HIS A 222 -26.24 -16.93 14.12
N ASP A 223 -27.31 -17.64 14.52
CA ASP A 223 -28.70 -17.21 14.36
C ASP A 223 -28.99 -15.94 15.17
N TRP A 224 -28.40 -15.80 16.35
CA TRP A 224 -28.50 -14.59 17.18
C TRP A 224 -28.00 -13.33 16.46
N VAL A 225 -26.85 -13.40 15.79
CA VAL A 225 -26.31 -12.25 15.03
C VAL A 225 -27.14 -11.96 13.79
N GLU A 226 -27.61 -12.99 13.10
CA GLU A 226 -28.49 -12.83 11.95
C GLU A 226 -29.78 -12.10 12.32
N ASN A 227 -30.38 -12.45 13.46
CA ASN A 227 -31.60 -11.80 13.93
C ASN A 227 -31.35 -10.33 14.27
N LEU A 228 -30.25 -10.01 14.96
CA LEU A 228 -29.85 -8.63 15.23
C LEU A 228 -29.60 -7.82 13.94
N ALA A 229 -28.98 -8.42 12.92
CA ALA A 229 -28.77 -7.77 11.63
C ALA A 229 -30.10 -7.53 10.89
N LYS A 230 -31.02 -8.50 10.94
CA LYS A 230 -32.38 -8.40 10.36
C LYS A 230 -33.21 -7.31 11.04
N ASP A 231 -33.15 -7.21 12.36
CA ASP A 231 -33.81 -6.16 13.15
C ASP A 231 -33.29 -4.77 12.78
N ALA A 232 -32.01 -4.66 12.40
CA ALA A 232 -31.41 -3.45 11.87
C ALA A 232 -31.61 -3.25 10.34
N HIS A 233 -32.44 -4.09 9.70
CA HIS A 233 -32.72 -4.08 8.25
C HIS A 233 -31.47 -4.16 7.36
N LYS A 234 -30.48 -4.97 7.76
CA LYS A 234 -29.24 -5.19 7.02
C LYS A 234 -28.95 -6.69 6.86
N GLU A 235 -28.39 -7.04 5.71
CA GLU A 235 -27.75 -8.34 5.53
C GLU A 235 -26.32 -8.29 6.05
N ILE A 236 -25.81 -9.40 6.58
CA ILE A 236 -24.44 -9.50 7.11
C ILE A 236 -23.41 -9.04 6.06
N SER A 237 -23.58 -9.47 4.81
CA SER A 237 -22.69 -9.12 3.68
C SER A 237 -22.58 -7.60 3.43
N GLN A 238 -23.57 -6.82 3.85
CA GLN A 238 -23.61 -5.37 3.69
C GLN A 238 -22.98 -4.62 4.86
N ILE A 239 -22.59 -5.34 5.93
CA ILE A 239 -22.04 -4.76 7.14
C ILE A 239 -20.51 -4.78 7.05
N PHE A 240 -19.90 -3.60 7.04
CA PHE A 240 -18.45 -3.45 7.11
C PHE A 240 -17.95 -3.73 8.53
N LEU A 241 -18.63 -3.18 9.55
CA LEU A 241 -18.31 -3.41 10.96
C LEU A 241 -19.59 -3.46 11.78
N GLY A 242 -19.79 -4.52 12.55
CA GLY A 242 -20.90 -4.67 13.50
C GLY A 242 -20.36 -4.96 14.89
N GLN A 243 -20.73 -4.16 15.87
CA GLN A 243 -20.25 -4.25 17.24
C GLN A 243 -21.43 -4.27 18.21
N TYR A 244 -21.44 -5.23 19.14
CA TYR A 244 -22.49 -5.31 20.16
C TYR A 244 -22.08 -4.53 21.40
N VAL A 245 -22.79 -3.44 21.70
CA VAL A 245 -22.51 -2.51 22.80
C VAL A 245 -23.83 -2.25 23.53
N ASP A 246 -23.85 -2.25 24.87
CA ASP A 246 -25.03 -1.91 25.69
C ASP A 246 -26.36 -2.51 25.18
N ASP A 247 -26.35 -3.82 24.93
CA ASP A 247 -27.48 -4.61 24.44
C ASP A 247 -28.05 -4.25 23.04
N HIS A 248 -27.27 -3.56 22.21
CA HIS A 248 -27.64 -3.26 20.83
C HIS A 248 -26.48 -3.42 19.84
N LEU A 249 -26.84 -3.75 18.59
CA LEU A 249 -25.87 -3.88 17.50
C LEU A 249 -25.62 -2.53 16.83
N VAL A 250 -24.43 -1.99 17.02
CA VAL A 250 -23.94 -0.80 16.30
C VAL A 250 -23.37 -1.24 14.94
N ILE A 251 -23.95 -0.73 13.85
CA ILE A 251 -23.62 -1.14 12.48
C ILE A 251 -23.00 0.00 11.69
N ILE A 252 -21.88 -0.30 11.04
CA ILE A 252 -21.29 0.46 9.95
C ILE A 252 -21.44 -0.37 8.68
N ALA A 253 -22.27 0.08 7.74
CA ALA A 253 -22.51 -0.62 6.48
C ALA A 253 -21.50 -0.21 5.39
N TYR A 254 -21.29 -1.08 4.41
CA TYR A 254 -20.63 -0.72 3.16
C TYR A 254 -21.40 0.38 2.43
N PRO A 255 -20.71 1.23 1.64
CA PRO A 255 -21.37 2.30 0.92
C PRO A 255 -22.42 1.74 -0.04
N SER A 256 -23.63 2.28 0.06
CA SER A 256 -24.77 1.88 -0.77
C SER A 256 -24.56 2.15 -2.27
N HIS A 257 -23.64 3.06 -2.61
CA HIS A 257 -23.28 3.40 -3.98
C HIS A 257 -21.76 3.60 -4.09
N ALA A 258 -21.08 2.75 -4.87
CA ALA A 258 -19.63 2.81 -5.08
C ALA A 258 -19.10 4.17 -5.63
N THR A 259 -19.98 4.99 -6.20
CA THR A 259 -19.63 6.31 -6.79
C THR A 259 -19.91 7.50 -5.87
N ARG A 260 -20.60 7.32 -4.74
CA ARG A 260 -20.88 8.42 -3.81
C ARG A 260 -19.66 8.69 -2.93
N PRO A 261 -19.19 9.95 -2.83
CA PRO A 261 -18.07 10.28 -1.96
C PRO A 261 -18.34 9.96 -0.48
N TRP A 262 -17.35 9.38 0.20
CA TRP A 262 -17.42 8.91 1.60
C TRP A 262 -17.99 9.90 2.63
N TYR A 263 -17.87 11.21 2.39
CA TYR A 263 -18.32 12.24 3.34
C TYR A 263 -19.85 12.37 3.45
N TYR A 264 -20.63 11.85 2.49
CA TYR A 264 -22.10 11.81 2.60
C TYR A 264 -22.57 10.87 3.72
N GLU A 265 -21.91 9.71 3.85
CA GLU A 265 -22.25 8.69 4.85
C GLU A 265 -21.69 9.04 6.23
N LEU A 266 -20.53 9.71 6.26
CA LEU A 266 -19.95 10.24 7.50
C LEU A 266 -20.91 11.18 8.24
N ALA A 267 -21.62 12.06 7.51
CA ALA A 267 -22.55 13.00 8.15
C ALA A 267 -23.70 12.27 8.88
N GLN A 268 -24.20 11.17 8.31
CA GLN A 268 -25.20 10.32 8.96
C GLN A 268 -24.62 9.57 10.17
N GLN A 269 -23.42 9.00 10.04
CA GLN A 269 -22.74 8.32 11.14
C GLN A 269 -22.50 9.26 12.34
N VAL A 270 -22.06 10.49 12.08
CA VAL A 270 -21.83 11.50 13.12
C VAL A 270 -23.14 11.91 13.82
N GLN A 271 -24.25 12.00 13.09
CA GLN A 271 -25.55 12.34 13.66
C GLN A 271 -26.07 11.23 14.58
N ASN A 272 -25.89 9.97 14.19
CA ASN A 272 -26.29 8.80 14.97
C ASN A 272 -25.41 8.63 16.21
N PHE A 273 -24.10 8.91 16.10
CA PHE A 273 -23.17 8.84 17.23
C PHE A 273 -23.55 9.76 18.38
N GLY A 274 -23.98 11.00 18.09
CA GLY A 274 -24.34 11.98 19.11
C GLY A 274 -25.60 11.65 19.92
N HIS A 275 -26.44 10.73 19.46
CA HIS A 275 -27.67 10.34 20.16
C HIS A 275 -27.46 9.20 21.18
N ASN A 276 -26.39 8.41 21.04
CA ASN A 276 -26.27 7.11 21.72
C ASN A 276 -25.20 7.05 22.85
N HIS A 277 -24.49 8.14 23.18
CA HIS A 277 -23.42 8.11 24.18
C HIS A 277 -23.67 9.07 25.35
N HIS A 278 -23.59 8.55 26.58
CA HIS A 278 -23.48 9.36 27.81
C HIS A 278 -22.08 10.00 27.89
N LEU A 279 -22.04 11.29 28.20
CA LEU A 279 -20.86 12.14 28.05
C LEU A 279 -19.80 11.88 29.14
N THR A 280 -18.84 10.99 28.85
CA THR A 280 -17.56 10.94 29.58
C THR A 280 -16.64 12.09 29.14
N PRO A 281 -15.59 12.47 29.92
CA PRO A 281 -14.62 13.49 29.49
C PRO A 281 -13.94 13.20 28.14
N GLU A 282 -13.72 11.91 27.82
CA GLU A 282 -13.30 11.48 26.48
C GLU A 282 -14.41 11.64 25.45
N GLY A 283 -15.67 11.33 25.80
CA GLY A 283 -16.85 11.60 24.99
C GLY A 283 -16.98 13.07 24.59
N ILE A 284 -16.61 14.02 25.46
CA ILE A 284 -16.61 15.46 25.17
C ILE A 284 -15.51 15.84 24.15
N ARG A 285 -14.30 15.26 24.27
CA ARG A 285 -13.22 15.46 23.28
C ARG A 285 -13.59 14.87 21.92
N ASN A 286 -14.17 13.67 21.92
CA ASN A 286 -14.65 13.00 20.71
C ASN A 286 -15.82 13.77 20.07
N ALA A 287 -16.75 14.30 20.86
CA ALA A 287 -17.83 15.14 20.38
C ALA A 287 -17.33 16.41 19.67
N LYS A 288 -16.27 17.04 20.19
CA LYS A 288 -15.63 18.20 19.55
C LYS A 288 -14.96 17.82 18.22
N ALA A 289 -14.27 16.68 18.17
CA ALA A 289 -13.69 16.15 16.93
C ALA A 289 -14.77 15.79 15.90
N LEU A 290 -15.88 15.20 16.34
CA LEU A 290 -17.04 14.87 15.51
C LEU A 290 -17.76 16.12 14.98
N GLN A 291 -17.89 17.16 15.79
CA GLN A 291 -18.39 18.46 15.34
C GLN A 291 -17.50 19.05 14.24
N GLN A 292 -16.18 19.03 14.43
CA GLN A 292 -15.23 19.48 13.40
C GLN A 292 -15.32 18.64 12.11
N MET A 293 -15.50 17.33 12.23
CA MET A 293 -15.71 16.45 11.08
C MET A 293 -17.04 16.73 10.36
N LYS A 294 -18.11 17.01 11.10
CA LYS A 294 -19.41 17.41 10.55
C LYS A 294 -19.29 18.73 9.78
N GLU A 295 -18.61 19.71 10.34
CA GLU A 295 -18.33 21.00 9.69
C GLU A 295 -17.49 20.82 8.43
N LEU A 296 -16.44 19.97 8.48
CA LEU A 296 -15.61 19.65 7.32
C LEU A 296 -16.39 18.94 6.20
N ALA A 297 -17.28 18.01 6.55
CA ALA A 297 -18.16 17.33 5.61
C ALA A 297 -19.14 18.32 4.95
N GLN A 298 -19.77 19.19 5.75
CA GLN A 298 -20.68 20.23 5.25
C GLN A 298 -19.97 21.26 4.35
N LYS A 299 -18.76 21.68 4.73
CA LYS A 299 -17.95 22.62 3.94
C LYS A 299 -17.53 22.02 2.59
N ARG A 300 -17.20 20.73 2.55
CA ARG A 300 -16.90 20.00 1.30
C ARG A 300 -18.14 19.77 0.43
N HIS A 301 -19.33 19.61 1.02
CA HIS A 301 -20.60 19.64 0.29
C HIS A 301 -20.85 21.00 -0.38
N MET A 302 -20.68 22.09 0.38
CA MET A 302 -20.90 23.45 -0.12
C MET A 302 -19.89 23.82 -1.22
N GLY A 303 -18.62 23.43 -1.08
CA GLY A 303 -17.57 23.72 -2.06
C GLY A 303 -17.73 23.01 -3.42
N LYS A 304 -18.48 21.90 -3.48
CA LYS A 304 -18.79 21.20 -4.73
C LYS A 304 -20.03 21.78 -5.44
N LYS A 305 -20.97 22.37 -4.69
CA LYS A 305 -22.11 23.12 -5.25
C LYS A 305 -21.68 24.46 -5.87
N SER A 306 -20.61 25.09 -5.38
CA SER A 306 -20.08 26.33 -5.97
C SER A 306 -19.18 26.10 -7.19
N SER A 307 -18.75 24.87 -7.47
CA SER A 307 -17.90 24.55 -8.62
C SER A 307 -18.65 23.92 -9.80
N SER A 308 -19.99 23.82 -9.74
CA SER A 308 -20.83 23.22 -10.78
C SER A 308 -21.90 24.17 -11.34
N VAL A 309 -21.71 25.49 -11.22
CA VAL A 309 -22.64 26.51 -11.76
C VAL A 309 -22.03 27.37 -12.88
N ASP A 310 -20.75 27.18 -13.23
CA ASP A 310 -20.16 27.82 -14.40
C ASP A 310 -19.41 26.80 -15.25
N LYS A 311 -20.12 26.21 -16.23
CA LYS A 311 -19.62 25.76 -17.55
C LYS A 311 -20.74 25.00 -18.27
N ASP A 312 -21.55 25.74 -19.03
CA ASP A 312 -22.32 25.20 -20.15
C ASP A 312 -21.40 25.12 -21.39
N PRO A 313 -21.28 23.96 -22.05
CA PRO A 313 -20.74 23.88 -23.40
C PRO A 313 -21.77 23.19 -24.31
N ASP A 314 -22.60 23.96 -25.03
CA ASP A 314 -23.03 23.52 -26.36
C ASP A 314 -23.67 24.66 -27.18
N SER A 315 -23.00 25.06 -28.25
CA SER A 315 -23.62 25.83 -29.33
C SER A 315 -22.93 25.53 -30.67
N THR A 316 -23.39 24.48 -31.34
CA THR A 316 -23.36 24.26 -32.80
C THR A 316 -24.27 23.04 -33.05
N SER A 317 -25.24 22.96 -33.96
CA SER A 317 -25.58 23.70 -35.16
C SER A 317 -26.98 23.21 -35.61
N THR A 318 -27.76 24.03 -36.33
CA THR A 318 -28.74 23.52 -37.29
C THR A 318 -29.10 24.60 -38.30
N SER A 319 -28.98 24.25 -39.58
CA SER A 319 -29.24 25.05 -40.78
C SER A 319 -30.65 24.82 -41.34
N GLU A 320 -31.07 25.72 -42.25
CA GLU A 320 -32.23 25.66 -43.20
C GLU A 320 -33.61 26.08 -42.62
N ASP A 321 -34.51 26.85 -43.27
CA ASP A 321 -34.65 27.44 -44.62
C ASP A 321 -35.68 28.63 -44.59
N LYS A 322 -35.42 29.70 -45.38
CA LYS A 322 -36.30 30.75 -46.00
C LYS A 322 -37.32 31.64 -45.22
N PRO A 323 -37.85 32.76 -45.80
CA PRO A 323 -37.35 33.70 -46.82
C PRO A 323 -37.49 35.21 -46.45
N ARG A 324 -37.03 36.07 -47.38
CA ARG A 324 -36.87 37.55 -47.39
C ARG A 324 -38.13 38.45 -47.24
N ALA A 325 -37.82 39.68 -46.77
CA ALA A 325 -38.28 41.04 -47.16
C ALA A 325 -39.32 41.77 -46.27
N PRO A 326 -39.37 43.14 -46.25
CA PRO A 326 -38.31 44.14 -46.48
C PRO A 326 -38.26 45.29 -45.42
N LYS A 327 -37.23 46.13 -45.56
CA LYS A 327 -36.97 47.41 -44.87
C LYS A 327 -38.19 48.36 -44.78
N ARG A 328 -38.26 49.12 -43.67
CA ARG A 328 -38.73 50.51 -43.66
C ARG A 328 -37.98 51.34 -42.60
N ASP A 329 -37.38 52.43 -43.06
CA ASP A 329 -36.93 53.57 -42.28
C ASP A 329 -38.06 54.17 -41.43
N ASN A 330 -37.77 54.65 -40.22
CA ASN A 330 -37.86 56.10 -39.97
C ASN A 330 -37.24 56.52 -38.62
N ASN A 331 -36.27 57.41 -38.76
CA ASN A 331 -35.92 58.53 -37.92
C ASN A 331 -37.09 59.09 -37.06
N ASN A 332 -36.92 59.30 -35.74
CA ASN A 332 -36.95 60.64 -35.13
C ASN A 332 -36.77 60.63 -33.59
N ARG A 333 -35.86 61.49 -33.15
CA ARG A 333 -35.88 62.41 -31.98
C ARG A 333 -36.87 62.16 -30.83
N GLY A 334 -36.36 62.33 -29.61
CA GLY A 334 -37.20 62.68 -28.47
C GLY A 334 -36.48 62.82 -27.15
N ILE A 335 -35.70 63.88 -26.98
CA ILE A 335 -35.15 64.34 -25.69
C ILE A 335 -36.29 64.81 -24.77
N ARG A 336 -36.18 64.50 -23.47
CA ARG A 336 -36.53 65.33 -22.28
C ARG A 336 -36.91 64.38 -21.13
N LYS A 337 -36.59 64.65 -19.87
CA LYS A 337 -35.67 65.58 -19.19
C LYS A 337 -35.55 65.03 -17.78
#